data_AF-A0A940VKU9-F1
#
_entry.id   AF-A0A940VKU9-F1
#
_cell.length_a   1.000
_cell.length_b   1.000
_cell.length_c   1.000
_cell.angle_alpha   90.00
_cell.angle_beta   90.00
_cell.angle_gamma   90.00
#
_symmetry.space_group_name_H-M   'P 1'
#
loop_
_entity.id
_entity.type
_entity.pdbx_description
1 polymer ?
#
loop_
_entity_poly.entity_id
_entity_poly.type
_entity_poly.pdbx_seq_one_letter_code
_entity_poly.pdbx_strand_id
1 'polypeptide(L)'
;MTVKPRLGLTAWLALLVVGTVLPLLVFAGLTLRGVLHTSRELAVRGQVDTTRALALAVDGEVHGWRAALGTLASSASLQRGRWAEFDEEAREVATRYEGWVVLNPATGPQRLNTLRPFGAPLPQTAAPDMVQAVFREGKPVTDMTFGAVAQRYVISNSIPVFRDGQVAFCLSLNFGPERLTRLLQSQRFPETWVAVLNDSQRRVVARSRDAEARVGKPVVEWFAAATRLVESGVVTGQLMDGRLGQIAFERLREAPWVVALAVPVAELQSAAPIWNFISIGAILGLVAIGMAVYMGRKMTGPVRSLARASEDLLRGETGHVGQPTWILEMQELQQALGKASAAARAHAEERERAAEALRQANATLEARVAERTAALARALEALQAVNADLLQEIAQRVRAEEEIRALARFPSENPNPVLRLDSQGRILYA
;
A
#
# COMPACT_ATOMS: atom_id res chain seq x y z
N MET A 1 -19.81 -2.70 -33.72
CA MET A 1 -19.20 -1.36 -33.59
C MET A 1 -19.37 -0.89 -32.15
N THR A 2 -18.33 -0.93 -31.33
CA THR A 2 -18.38 -0.47 -29.94
C THR A 2 -18.00 1.01 -29.89
N VAL A 3 -18.98 1.87 -29.64
CA VAL A 3 -18.77 3.31 -29.40
C VAL A 3 -18.01 3.45 -28.08
N LYS A 4 -16.70 3.69 -28.15
CA LYS A 4 -15.89 3.97 -26.96
C LYS A 4 -16.22 5.38 -26.46
N PRO A 5 -16.51 5.55 -25.14
CA PRO A 5 -16.80 6.86 -24.57
C PRO A 5 -15.61 7.81 -24.74
N ARG A 6 -15.90 9.07 -25.11
CA ARG A 6 -14.92 10.12 -25.37
C ARG A 6 -14.87 11.02 -24.14
N LEU A 7 -13.75 10.98 -23.41
CA LEU A 7 -13.54 11.70 -22.16
C LEU A 7 -12.50 12.81 -22.38
N GLY A 8 -12.70 13.96 -21.74
CA GLY A 8 -11.73 15.06 -21.74
C GLY A 8 -10.45 14.74 -20.97
N LEU A 9 -9.39 15.51 -21.18
CA LEU A 9 -8.07 15.30 -20.56
C LEU A 9 -8.15 15.28 -19.03
N THR A 10 -8.94 16.18 -18.45
CA THR A 10 -9.17 16.28 -16.99
C THR A 10 -9.89 15.05 -16.44
N ALA A 11 -10.84 14.49 -17.18
CA ALA A 11 -11.54 13.28 -16.79
C ALA A 11 -10.61 12.05 -16.86
N TRP A 12 -9.70 11.98 -17.83
CA TRP A 12 -8.67 10.94 -17.88
C TRP A 12 -7.65 11.07 -16.75
N LEU A 13 -7.25 12.29 -16.39
CA LEU A 13 -6.37 12.54 -15.24
C LEU A 13 -7.06 12.18 -13.92
N ALA A 14 -8.34 12.51 -13.76
CA ALA A 14 -9.13 12.11 -12.59
C ALA A 14 -9.25 10.58 -12.49
N LEU A 15 -9.49 9.89 -13.61
CA LEU A 15 -9.59 8.43 -13.65
C LEU A 15 -8.24 7.76 -13.34
N LEU A 16 -7.12 8.38 -13.74
CA LEU A 16 -5.77 7.98 -13.32
C LEU A 16 -5.60 8.10 -11.82
N VAL A 17 -5.90 9.29 -11.26
CA VAL A 17 -5.74 9.56 -9.83
C VAL A 17 -6.61 8.62 -8.99
N VAL A 18 -7.87 8.44 -9.35
CA VAL A 18 -8.77 7.49 -8.67
C VAL A 18 -8.25 6.05 -8.81
N GLY A 19 -7.82 5.66 -10.01
CA GLY A 19 -7.26 4.33 -10.27
C GLY A 19 -5.95 4.04 -9.51
N THR A 20 -5.17 5.07 -9.17
CA THR A 20 -3.92 4.91 -8.41
C THR A 20 -4.09 5.09 -6.90
N VAL A 21 -4.89 6.07 -6.46
CA VAL A 21 -4.99 6.46 -5.04
C VAL A 21 -6.02 5.62 -4.29
N LEU A 22 -7.14 5.27 -4.93
CA LEU A 22 -8.21 4.50 -4.28
C LEU A 22 -7.74 3.11 -3.81
N PRO A 23 -6.98 2.32 -4.61
CA PRO A 23 -6.48 1.02 -4.15
C PRO A 23 -5.51 1.13 -2.97
N LEU A 24 -4.68 2.19 -2.93
CA LEU A 24 -3.77 2.48 -1.83
C LEU A 24 -4.52 2.78 -0.53
N LEU A 25 -5.60 3.57 -0.59
CA LEU A 25 -6.43 3.88 0.56
C LEU A 25 -7.22 2.66 1.06
N VAL A 26 -7.78 1.86 0.14
CA VAL A 26 -8.48 0.61 0.48
C VAL A 26 -7.51 -0.37 1.14
N PHE A 27 -6.30 -0.49 0.60
CA PHE A 27 -5.24 -1.30 1.20
C PHE A 27 -4.84 -0.81 2.61
N ALA A 28 -4.61 0.48 2.78
CA ALA A 28 -4.31 1.06 4.10
C ALA A 28 -5.43 0.79 5.11
N GLY A 29 -6.70 0.90 4.69
CA GLY A 29 -7.84 0.58 5.55
C GLY A 29 -7.97 -0.91 5.90
N LEU A 30 -7.79 -1.79 4.92
CA LEU A 30 -7.86 -3.25 5.13
C LEU A 30 -6.69 -3.77 5.97
N THR A 31 -5.48 -3.24 5.77
CA THR A 31 -4.31 -3.59 6.57
C THR A 31 -4.45 -3.15 8.02
N LEU A 32 -4.89 -1.90 8.25
CA LEU A 32 -5.16 -1.39 9.59
C LEU A 32 -6.21 -2.25 10.30
N ARG A 33 -7.29 -2.64 9.61
CA ARG A 33 -8.32 -3.51 10.18
C ARG A 33 -7.83 -4.94 10.45
N GLY A 34 -7.04 -5.51 9.54
CA GLY A 34 -6.49 -6.87 9.66
C GLY A 34 -5.46 -6.99 10.79
N VAL A 35 -4.55 -6.02 10.90
CA VAL A 35 -3.55 -5.95 11.99
C VAL A 35 -4.22 -5.92 13.36
N LEU A 36 -5.27 -5.11 13.50
CA LEU A 36 -5.99 -4.91 14.76
C LEU A 36 -6.81 -6.14 15.21
N HIS A 37 -7.37 -6.92 14.27
CA HIS A 37 -8.23 -8.05 14.61
C HIS A 37 -7.51 -9.40 14.66
N THR A 38 -6.66 -9.73 13.68
CA THR A 38 -6.09 -11.09 13.56
C THR A 38 -5.01 -11.38 14.61
N SER A 39 -4.26 -10.36 15.04
CA SER A 39 -3.15 -10.54 15.99
C SER A 39 -3.65 -10.82 17.41
N ARG A 40 -4.80 -10.23 17.79
CA ARG A 40 -5.40 -10.45 19.10
C ARG A 40 -5.87 -11.90 19.26
N GLU A 41 -6.63 -12.44 18.32
CA GLU A 41 -7.17 -13.80 18.46
C GLU A 41 -6.07 -14.87 18.54
N LEU A 42 -5.00 -14.73 17.75
CA LEU A 42 -3.87 -15.66 17.80
C LEU A 42 -3.09 -15.54 19.12
N ALA A 43 -2.88 -14.31 19.63
CA ALA A 43 -2.24 -14.10 20.92
C ALA A 43 -3.07 -14.67 22.09
N VAL A 44 -4.39 -14.45 22.08
CA VAL A 44 -5.30 -15.01 23.08
C VAL A 44 -5.29 -16.54 23.03
N ARG A 45 -5.38 -17.14 21.82
CA ARG A 45 -5.30 -18.60 21.67
C ARG A 45 -3.98 -19.16 22.19
N GLY A 46 -2.85 -18.54 21.82
CA GLY A 46 -1.53 -18.94 22.31
C GLY A 46 -1.41 -18.85 23.83
N GLN A 47 -2.00 -17.82 24.46
CA GLN A 47 -2.04 -17.69 25.91
C GLN A 47 -2.87 -18.80 26.58
N VAL A 48 -4.04 -19.12 26.03
CA VAL A 48 -4.91 -20.21 26.52
C VAL A 48 -4.22 -21.56 26.39
N ASP A 49 -3.61 -21.84 25.24
CA ASP A 49 -2.90 -23.10 25.00
C ASP A 49 -1.70 -23.26 25.94
N THR A 50 -0.95 -22.18 26.18
CA THR A 50 0.15 -22.17 27.15
C THR A 50 -0.35 -22.43 28.58
N THR A 51 -1.46 -21.81 28.96
CA THR A 51 -2.07 -22.01 30.28
C THR A 51 -2.56 -23.44 30.47
N ARG A 52 -3.16 -24.04 29.43
CA ARG A 52 -3.57 -25.44 29.44
C ARG A 52 -2.35 -26.38 29.52
N ALA A 53 -1.28 -26.09 28.80
CA ALA A 53 -0.03 -26.86 28.88
C ALA A 53 0.57 -26.81 30.30
N LEU A 54 0.55 -25.64 30.95
CA LEU A 54 0.93 -25.50 32.35
C LEU A 54 0.04 -26.34 33.27
N ALA A 55 -1.28 -26.34 33.06
CA ALA A 55 -2.22 -27.15 33.84
C ALA A 55 -1.88 -28.64 33.76
N LEU A 56 -1.68 -29.14 32.53
CA LEU A 56 -1.29 -30.53 32.27
C LEU A 56 0.05 -30.89 32.91
N ALA A 57 1.03 -29.99 32.88
CA ALA A 57 2.32 -30.22 33.53
C ALA A 57 2.19 -30.34 35.06
N VAL A 58 1.35 -29.50 35.69
CA VAL A 58 1.10 -29.58 37.14
C VAL A 58 0.28 -30.81 37.52
N ASP A 59 -0.75 -31.15 36.74
CA ASP A 59 -1.50 -32.41 36.91
C ASP A 59 -0.56 -33.62 36.83
N GLY A 60 0.38 -33.62 35.89
CA GLY A 60 1.42 -34.66 35.77
C GLY A 60 2.30 -34.80 37.01
N GLU A 61 2.74 -33.70 37.61
CA GLU A 61 3.48 -33.73 38.89
C GLU A 61 2.63 -34.32 40.02
N VAL A 62 1.37 -33.85 40.17
CA VAL A 62 0.45 -34.34 41.20
C VAL A 62 0.20 -35.84 41.05
N HIS A 63 0.01 -36.31 39.82
CA HIS A 63 -0.15 -37.72 39.51
C HIS A 63 1.10 -38.53 39.86
N GLY A 64 2.30 -38.01 39.55
CA GLY A 64 3.58 -38.63 39.90
C GLY A 64 3.77 -38.79 41.41
N TRP A 65 3.36 -37.81 42.22
CA TRP A 65 3.41 -37.90 43.69
C TRP A 65 2.46 -38.98 44.21
N ARG A 66 1.26 -39.08 43.64
CA ARG A 66 0.28 -40.13 44.00
C ARG A 66 0.79 -41.52 43.67
N ALA A 67 1.46 -41.69 42.53
CA ALA A 67 2.04 -42.97 42.14
C ALA A 67 3.10 -43.44 43.15
N ALA A 68 4.01 -42.55 43.56
CA ALA A 68 5.02 -42.85 44.57
C ALA A 68 4.40 -43.18 45.94
N LEU A 69 3.39 -42.42 46.36
CA LEU A 69 2.64 -42.74 47.57
C LEU A 69 1.90 -44.07 47.45
N GLY A 70 1.35 -44.41 46.29
CA GLY A 70 0.67 -45.68 46.04
C GLY A 70 1.61 -46.87 46.22
N THR A 71 2.87 -46.74 45.79
CA THR A 71 3.91 -47.75 46.04
C THR A 71 4.16 -47.91 47.55
N LEU A 72 4.30 -46.82 48.30
CA LEU A 72 4.42 -46.89 49.77
C LEU A 72 3.17 -47.44 50.45
N ALA A 73 1.97 -47.09 49.98
CA ALA A 73 0.70 -47.54 50.54
C ALA A 73 0.49 -49.05 50.40
N SER A 74 1.03 -49.65 49.34
CA SER A 74 0.98 -51.08 49.04
C SER A 74 2.19 -51.87 49.56
N SER A 75 3.17 -51.20 50.17
CA SER A 75 4.36 -51.82 50.73
C SER A 75 4.02 -52.86 51.80
N ALA A 76 4.77 -53.95 51.85
CA ALA A 76 4.58 -55.00 52.83
C ALA A 76 4.93 -54.54 54.26
N SER A 77 5.86 -53.59 54.40
CA SER A 77 6.23 -52.96 55.67
C SER A 77 5.03 -52.23 56.29
N LEU A 78 4.33 -51.38 55.50
CA LEU A 78 3.14 -50.67 55.93
C LEU A 78 1.98 -51.64 56.19
N GLN A 79 1.70 -52.57 55.26
CA GLN A 79 0.55 -53.47 55.38
C GLN A 79 0.64 -54.38 56.60
N ARG A 80 1.85 -54.83 56.96
CA ARG A 80 2.10 -55.67 58.15
C ARG A 80 2.39 -54.88 59.43
N GLY A 81 2.39 -53.54 59.37
CA GLY A 81 2.65 -52.69 60.55
C GLY A 81 4.09 -52.74 61.06
N ARG A 82 5.07 -53.02 60.18
CA ARG A 82 6.51 -53.01 60.50
C ARG A 82 7.03 -51.59 60.41
N TRP A 83 6.76 -50.79 61.44
CA TRP A 83 6.94 -49.33 61.41
C TRP A 83 8.37 -48.86 61.20
N ALA A 84 9.37 -49.59 61.73
CA ALA A 84 10.78 -49.22 61.54
C ALA A 84 11.21 -49.39 60.07
N GLU A 85 10.90 -50.54 59.46
CA GLU A 85 11.15 -50.79 58.04
C GLU A 85 10.40 -49.78 57.16
N PHE A 86 9.15 -49.47 57.50
CA PHE A 86 8.36 -48.50 56.75
C PHE A 86 8.92 -47.07 56.87
N ASP A 87 9.51 -46.69 58.01
CA ASP A 87 10.16 -45.39 58.18
C ASP A 87 11.39 -45.25 57.27
N GLU A 88 12.18 -46.30 57.10
CA GLU A 88 13.31 -46.33 56.17
C GLU A 88 12.84 -46.16 54.72
N GLU A 89 11.86 -46.96 54.28
CA GLU A 89 11.27 -46.87 52.94
C GLU A 89 10.66 -45.46 52.68
N ALA A 90 9.94 -44.92 53.67
CA ALA A 90 9.32 -43.61 53.57
C ALA A 90 10.35 -42.47 53.51
N ARG A 91 11.49 -42.58 54.22
CA ARG A 91 12.60 -41.61 54.15
C ARG A 91 13.30 -41.61 52.79
N GLU A 92 13.44 -42.78 52.17
CA GLU A 92 14.03 -42.88 50.83
C GLU A 92 13.18 -42.13 49.81
N VAL A 93 11.86 -42.36 49.82
CA VAL A 93 10.91 -41.62 48.97
C VAL A 93 10.90 -40.14 49.31
N ALA A 94 10.86 -39.77 50.60
CA ALA A 94 10.88 -38.38 51.05
C ALA A 94 12.10 -37.61 50.50
N THR A 95 13.28 -38.24 50.52
CA THR A 95 14.54 -37.66 50.04
C THR A 95 14.46 -37.34 48.55
N ARG A 96 13.88 -38.25 47.74
CA ARG A 96 13.72 -38.06 46.29
C ARG A 96 12.86 -36.85 45.93
N TYR A 97 11.88 -36.52 46.77
CA TYR A 97 10.96 -35.40 46.55
C TYR A 97 11.36 -34.11 47.28
N GLU A 98 12.52 -34.08 47.96
CA GLU A 98 12.93 -32.97 48.84
C GLU A 98 11.84 -32.64 49.88
N GLY A 99 11.20 -33.67 50.42
CA GLY A 99 10.01 -33.57 51.26
C GLY A 99 10.04 -34.49 52.46
N TRP A 100 8.86 -34.81 52.99
CA TRP A 100 8.67 -35.76 54.07
C TRP A 100 7.33 -36.47 53.98
N VAL A 101 7.33 -37.72 54.40
CA VAL A 101 6.15 -38.57 54.50
C VAL A 101 5.58 -38.54 55.92
N VAL A 102 4.25 -38.48 56.02
CA VAL A 102 3.48 -38.54 57.26
C VAL A 102 2.38 -39.60 57.12
N LEU A 103 2.21 -40.42 58.15
CA LEU A 103 1.10 -41.38 58.25
C LEU A 103 0.15 -40.96 59.38
N ASN A 104 -1.10 -40.65 59.01
CA ASN A 104 -2.13 -40.24 59.97
C ASN A 104 -3.18 -41.35 60.15
N PRO A 105 -3.55 -41.70 61.39
CA PRO A 105 -4.79 -42.43 61.66
C PRO A 105 -6.02 -41.52 61.48
N ALA A 106 -7.22 -42.09 61.56
CA ALA A 106 -8.47 -41.32 61.47
C ALA A 106 -8.58 -40.28 62.60
N THR A 107 -8.15 -40.66 63.80
CA THR A 107 -8.13 -39.82 64.99
C THR A 107 -6.87 -40.09 65.81
N GLY A 108 -6.39 -39.07 66.52
CA GLY A 108 -5.21 -39.16 67.39
C GLY A 108 -3.91 -38.66 66.75
N PRO A 109 -2.76 -38.92 67.40
CA PRO A 109 -1.46 -38.46 66.92
C PRO A 109 -1.02 -39.22 65.67
N GLN A 110 -0.10 -38.62 64.92
CA GLN A 110 0.56 -39.27 63.78
C GLN A 110 1.17 -40.62 64.17
N ARG A 111 1.19 -41.57 63.23
CA ARG A 111 1.89 -42.85 63.37
C ARG A 111 3.32 -42.80 62.87
N LEU A 112 3.58 -41.94 61.90
CA LEU A 112 4.89 -41.75 61.31
C LEU A 112 5.05 -40.32 60.83
N ASN A 113 6.24 -39.75 61.00
CA ASN A 113 6.64 -38.47 60.44
C ASN A 113 8.15 -38.46 60.21
N THR A 114 8.55 -38.53 58.94
CA THR A 114 9.96 -38.59 58.56
C THR A 114 10.74 -37.29 58.82
N LEU A 115 10.11 -36.16 59.17
CA LEU A 115 10.82 -34.97 59.67
C LEU A 115 11.39 -35.16 61.08
N ARG A 116 10.97 -36.20 61.79
CA ARG A 116 11.41 -36.48 63.15
C ARG A 116 12.16 -37.81 63.16
N PRO A 117 13.10 -38.01 64.09
CA PRO A 117 13.67 -39.33 64.32
C PRO A 117 12.57 -40.37 64.62
N PHE A 118 12.77 -41.61 64.17
CA PHE A 118 11.85 -42.70 64.47
C PHE A 118 11.64 -42.86 65.99
N GLY A 119 10.40 -43.06 66.43
CA GLY A 119 10.04 -43.22 67.84
C GLY A 119 9.93 -41.91 68.64
N ALA A 120 10.29 -40.75 68.08
CA ALA A 120 10.08 -39.47 68.74
C ALA A 120 8.57 -39.16 68.94
N PRO A 121 8.18 -38.41 69.99
CA PRO A 121 6.79 -38.00 70.17
C PRO A 121 6.26 -37.24 68.95
N LEU A 122 5.13 -37.71 68.42
CA LEU A 122 4.53 -37.15 67.21
C LEU A 122 3.30 -36.29 67.54
N PRO A 123 3.13 -35.14 66.87
CA PRO A 123 1.99 -34.27 67.09
C PRO A 123 0.73 -34.83 66.42
N GLN A 124 -0.41 -34.20 66.70
CA GLN A 124 -1.60 -34.34 65.87
C GLN A 124 -1.39 -33.66 64.50
N THR A 125 -2.19 -34.05 63.52
CA THR A 125 -2.17 -33.41 62.19
C THR A 125 -2.55 -31.93 62.28
N ALA A 126 -1.84 -31.09 61.52
CA ALA A 126 -2.17 -29.67 61.35
C ALA A 126 -3.28 -29.44 60.32
N ALA A 127 -3.71 -30.49 59.61
CA ALA A 127 -4.72 -30.45 58.56
C ALA A 127 -5.79 -31.54 58.81
N PRO A 128 -6.55 -31.45 59.91
CA PRO A 128 -7.56 -32.45 60.27
C PRO A 128 -8.63 -32.61 59.19
N ASP A 129 -9.10 -31.51 58.59
CA ASP A 129 -10.15 -31.52 57.56
C ASP A 129 -9.73 -32.34 56.32
N MET A 130 -8.48 -32.19 55.89
CA MET A 130 -7.93 -32.91 54.75
C MET A 130 -7.77 -34.40 55.05
N VAL A 131 -7.28 -34.75 56.24
CA VAL A 131 -7.19 -36.15 56.69
C VAL A 131 -8.59 -36.77 56.72
N GLN A 132 -9.56 -36.09 57.34
CA GLN A 132 -10.94 -36.56 57.41
C GLN A 132 -11.59 -36.72 56.03
N ALA A 133 -11.30 -35.82 55.07
CA ALA A 133 -11.79 -35.94 53.71
C ALA A 133 -11.28 -37.24 53.04
N VAL A 134 -10.00 -37.58 53.21
CA VAL A 134 -9.42 -38.84 52.68
C VAL A 134 -10.13 -40.07 53.28
N PHE A 135 -10.38 -40.09 54.59
CA PHE A 135 -11.10 -41.18 55.25
C PHE A 135 -12.57 -41.28 54.81
N ARG A 136 -13.25 -40.13 54.65
CA ARG A 136 -14.68 -40.07 54.27
C ARG A 136 -14.90 -40.47 52.81
N GLU A 137 -14.04 -39.98 51.91
CA GLU A 137 -14.25 -40.11 50.47
C GLU A 137 -13.52 -41.31 49.88
N GLY A 138 -12.52 -41.85 50.57
CA GLY A 138 -11.68 -42.94 50.07
C GLY A 138 -10.91 -42.55 48.80
N LYS A 139 -10.60 -41.26 48.64
CA LYS A 139 -9.96 -40.69 47.45
C LYS A 139 -8.73 -39.86 47.81
N PRO A 140 -7.75 -39.73 46.88
CA PRO A 140 -6.65 -38.80 47.04
C PRO A 140 -7.11 -37.35 47.20
N VAL A 141 -6.43 -36.60 48.05
CA VAL A 141 -6.62 -35.15 48.24
C VAL A 141 -5.28 -34.46 48.10
N THR A 142 -5.24 -33.30 47.47
CA THR A 142 -4.02 -32.50 47.32
C THR A 142 -4.34 -31.06 47.57
N ASP A 143 -3.65 -30.45 48.53
CA ASP A 143 -3.84 -29.03 48.79
C ASP A 143 -2.65 -28.39 49.51
N MET A 144 -2.69 -27.06 49.64
CA MET A 144 -1.74 -26.32 50.45
C MET A 144 -2.27 -26.18 51.89
N THR A 145 -1.44 -26.56 52.86
CA THR A 145 -1.78 -26.52 54.29
C THR A 145 -0.66 -25.88 55.09
N PHE A 146 -0.92 -25.46 56.32
CA PHE A 146 0.14 -25.00 57.21
C PHE A 146 0.70 -26.18 58.01
N GLY A 147 1.98 -26.50 57.81
CA GLY A 147 2.61 -27.63 58.50
C GLY A 147 3.01 -27.27 59.93
N ALA A 148 2.42 -27.91 60.95
CA ALA A 148 2.75 -27.61 62.35
C ALA A 148 4.20 -27.94 62.75
N VAL A 149 4.83 -28.95 62.14
CA VAL A 149 6.25 -29.27 62.40
C VAL A 149 7.17 -28.38 61.58
N ALA A 150 6.81 -28.10 60.33
CA ALA A 150 7.61 -27.29 59.41
C ALA A 150 7.47 -25.78 59.63
N GLN A 151 6.44 -25.34 60.36
CA GLN A 151 6.12 -23.93 60.66
C GLN A 151 6.03 -23.03 59.41
N ARG A 152 5.53 -23.60 58.30
CA ARG A 152 5.35 -22.91 57.02
C ARG A 152 4.24 -23.53 56.19
N TYR A 153 3.80 -22.85 55.13
CA TYR A 153 2.90 -23.44 54.14
C TYR A 153 3.61 -24.54 53.36
N VAL A 154 2.92 -25.65 53.17
CA VAL A 154 3.41 -26.86 52.51
C VAL A 154 2.33 -27.39 51.57
N ILE A 155 2.77 -27.99 50.48
CA ILE A 155 1.89 -28.80 49.63
C ILE A 155 1.81 -30.17 50.29
N SER A 156 0.59 -30.65 50.54
CA SER A 156 0.34 -32.02 50.99
C SER A 156 -0.43 -32.77 49.93
N ASN A 157 0.14 -33.87 49.45
CA ASN A 157 -0.52 -34.86 48.61
C ASN A 157 -0.83 -36.06 49.48
N SER A 158 -2.10 -36.38 49.66
CA SER A 158 -2.58 -37.37 50.62
C SER A 158 -3.39 -38.44 49.91
N ILE A 159 -3.12 -39.71 50.18
CA ILE A 159 -3.86 -40.86 49.63
C ILE A 159 -4.39 -41.76 50.76
N PRO A 160 -5.52 -42.45 50.52
CA PRO A 160 -6.03 -43.46 51.44
C PRO A 160 -5.16 -44.72 51.38
N VAL A 161 -4.89 -45.30 52.56
CA VAL A 161 -4.31 -46.63 52.71
C VAL A 161 -5.43 -47.56 53.14
N PHE A 162 -5.79 -48.52 52.29
CA PHE A 162 -6.84 -49.47 52.58
C PHE A 162 -6.30 -50.71 53.32
N ARG A 163 -7.08 -51.19 54.29
CA ARG A 163 -6.98 -52.54 54.89
C ARG A 163 -8.38 -53.11 55.02
N ASP A 164 -8.57 -54.35 54.60
CA ASP A 164 -9.86 -55.06 54.67
C ASP A 164 -11.04 -54.25 54.06
N GLY A 165 -10.76 -53.52 52.97
CA GLY A 165 -11.75 -52.69 52.27
C GLY A 165 -12.09 -51.35 52.92
N GLN A 166 -11.45 -51.00 54.06
CA GLN A 166 -11.65 -49.73 54.76
C GLN A 166 -10.38 -48.87 54.76
N VAL A 167 -10.53 -47.54 54.78
CA VAL A 167 -9.39 -46.64 54.92
C VAL A 167 -8.85 -46.76 56.35
N ALA A 168 -7.65 -47.32 56.50
CA ALA A 168 -6.98 -47.50 57.79
C ALA A 168 -6.10 -46.30 58.13
N PHE A 169 -5.45 -45.72 57.12
CA PHE A 169 -4.56 -44.56 57.29
C PHE A 169 -4.70 -43.57 56.14
N CYS A 170 -4.33 -42.32 56.41
CA CYS A 170 -4.06 -41.31 55.41
C CYS A 170 -2.54 -41.15 55.30
N LEU A 171 -1.98 -41.53 54.15
CA LEU A 171 -0.55 -41.41 53.86
C LEU A 171 -0.33 -40.13 53.05
N SER A 172 0.56 -39.26 53.52
CA SER A 172 0.79 -37.95 52.91
C SER A 172 2.26 -37.71 52.59
N LEU A 173 2.54 -37.25 51.38
CA LEU A 173 3.83 -36.68 50.98
C LEU A 173 3.71 -35.16 51.03
N ASN A 174 4.63 -34.53 51.74
CA ASN A 174 4.63 -33.10 51.99
C ASN A 174 5.94 -32.51 51.50
N PHE A 175 5.89 -31.34 50.87
CA PHE A 175 7.06 -30.58 50.47
C PHE A 175 6.69 -29.11 50.29
N GLY A 176 7.71 -28.30 50.05
CA GLY A 176 7.53 -26.87 49.92
C GLY A 176 6.99 -26.41 48.56
N PRO A 177 6.37 -25.22 48.50
CA PRO A 177 5.87 -24.61 47.26
C PRO A 177 6.98 -24.27 46.25
N GLU A 178 8.25 -24.29 46.68
CA GLU A 178 9.40 -23.97 45.83
C GLU A 178 9.53 -24.91 44.63
N ARG A 179 9.12 -26.18 44.76
CA ARG A 179 9.12 -27.15 43.65
C ARG A 179 8.27 -26.68 42.47
N LEU A 180 7.02 -26.27 42.73
CA LEU A 180 6.13 -25.77 41.68
C LEU A 180 6.52 -24.37 41.21
N THR A 181 7.11 -23.56 42.08
CA THR A 181 7.70 -22.26 41.70
C THR A 181 8.80 -22.45 40.66
N ARG A 182 9.72 -23.38 40.87
CA ARG A 182 10.77 -23.74 39.88
C ARG A 182 10.18 -24.23 38.57
N LEU A 183 9.09 -25.00 38.60
CA LEU A 183 8.38 -25.45 37.39
C LEU A 183 7.81 -24.27 36.60
N LEU A 184 7.21 -23.28 37.26
CA LEU A 184 6.68 -22.10 36.58
C LEU A 184 7.80 -21.18 36.05
N GLN A 185 8.91 -21.07 36.76
CA GLN A 185 10.07 -20.27 36.36
C GLN A 185 10.84 -20.89 35.18
N SER A 186 10.85 -22.21 35.04
CA SER A 186 11.56 -22.91 33.96
C SER A 186 11.00 -22.62 32.57
N GLN A 187 9.76 -22.12 32.49
CA GLN A 187 9.11 -21.73 31.23
C GLN A 187 9.70 -20.45 30.61
N ARG A 188 10.55 -19.70 31.34
CA ARG A 188 11.23 -18.49 30.86
C ARG A 188 10.30 -17.48 30.18
N PHE A 189 9.16 -17.21 30.82
CA PHE A 189 8.25 -16.18 30.34
C PHE A 189 8.93 -14.80 30.31
N PRO A 190 8.47 -13.87 29.43
CA PRO A 190 8.86 -12.47 29.51
C PRO A 190 8.67 -11.93 30.93
N GLU A 191 9.51 -10.99 31.35
CA GLU A 191 9.47 -10.44 32.71
C GLU A 191 8.09 -9.88 33.10
N THR A 192 7.37 -9.36 32.13
CA THR A 192 6.07 -8.75 32.32
C THR A 192 4.93 -9.75 32.47
N TRP A 193 5.17 -11.04 32.17
CA TRP A 193 4.21 -12.13 32.25
C TRP A 193 4.35 -12.84 33.59
N VAL A 194 3.22 -13.24 34.18
CA VAL A 194 3.23 -13.90 35.48
C VAL A 194 2.35 -15.14 35.45
N ALA A 195 2.97 -16.31 35.61
CA ALA A 195 2.27 -17.56 35.86
C ALA A 195 2.02 -17.71 37.36
N VAL A 196 0.83 -18.16 37.73
CA VAL A 196 0.37 -18.31 39.12
C VAL A 196 -0.39 -19.61 39.25
N LEU A 197 -0.17 -20.29 40.36
CA LEU A 197 -0.98 -21.42 40.81
C LEU A 197 -1.63 -21.05 42.14
N ASN A 198 -2.93 -21.27 42.27
CA ASN A 198 -3.66 -21.01 43.52
C ASN A 198 -4.39 -22.24 44.07
N ASP A 199 -4.49 -22.29 45.40
CA ASP A 199 -5.07 -23.40 46.17
C ASP A 199 -6.61 -23.38 46.17
N SER A 200 -7.23 -24.36 46.83
CA SER A 200 -8.69 -24.44 46.95
C SER A 200 -9.31 -23.25 47.70
N GLN A 201 -8.52 -22.62 48.57
CA GLN A 201 -8.88 -21.46 49.38
C GLN A 201 -8.42 -20.13 48.73
N ARG A 202 -8.06 -20.18 47.43
CA ARG A 202 -7.68 -19.03 46.60
C ARG A 202 -6.44 -18.29 47.11
N ARG A 203 -5.54 -18.99 47.77
CA ARG A 203 -4.19 -18.50 48.09
C ARG A 203 -3.20 -18.94 47.04
N VAL A 204 -2.16 -18.15 46.87
CA VAL A 204 -1.07 -18.47 45.96
C VAL A 204 -0.28 -19.68 46.50
N VAL A 205 -0.20 -20.74 45.70
CA VAL A 205 0.67 -21.90 45.93
C VAL A 205 2.06 -21.66 45.34
N ALA A 206 2.12 -21.18 44.09
CA ALA A 206 3.37 -20.94 43.38
C ALA A 206 3.20 -19.79 42.39
N ARG A 207 4.31 -19.11 42.07
CA ARG A 207 4.35 -18.03 41.07
C ARG A 207 5.66 -18.03 40.32
N SER A 208 5.65 -17.61 39.05
CA SER A 208 6.89 -17.38 38.31
C SER A 208 7.67 -16.15 38.81
N ARG A 209 6.98 -15.15 39.38
CA ARG A 209 7.58 -13.91 39.92
C ARG A 209 7.03 -13.56 41.31
N ASP A 210 7.88 -12.93 42.11
CA ASP A 210 7.61 -12.46 43.47
C ASP A 210 7.04 -13.58 44.38
N ALA A 211 7.55 -14.80 44.24
CA ALA A 211 7.03 -15.96 44.95
C ALA A 211 7.18 -15.78 46.47
N GLU A 212 8.34 -15.33 46.94
CA GLU A 212 8.68 -15.13 48.35
C GLU A 212 7.72 -14.16 49.04
N ALA A 213 7.26 -13.14 48.31
CA ALA A 213 6.38 -12.10 48.85
C ALA A 213 4.89 -12.48 48.81
N ARG A 214 4.50 -13.49 48.02
CA ARG A 214 3.10 -13.74 47.64
C ARG A 214 2.59 -15.14 47.94
N VAL A 215 3.44 -16.16 48.01
CA VAL A 215 3.02 -17.51 48.36
C VAL A 215 2.34 -17.52 49.75
N GLY A 216 1.24 -18.26 49.87
CA GLY A 216 0.39 -18.29 51.07
C GLY A 216 -0.57 -17.10 51.21
N LYS A 217 -0.47 -16.05 50.39
CA LYS A 217 -1.39 -14.91 50.43
C LYS A 217 -2.58 -15.13 49.47
N PRO A 218 -3.75 -14.55 49.77
CA PRO A 218 -4.88 -14.60 48.83
C PRO A 218 -4.54 -13.93 47.49
N VAL A 219 -5.14 -14.46 46.42
CA VAL A 219 -5.19 -13.78 45.12
C VAL A 219 -6.09 -12.53 45.20
N VAL A 220 -6.05 -11.68 44.18
CA VAL A 220 -6.94 -10.51 44.10
C VAL A 220 -8.41 -10.93 44.02
N GLU A 221 -9.26 -10.24 44.78
CA GLU A 221 -10.67 -10.63 44.98
C GLU A 221 -11.45 -10.70 43.66
N TRP A 222 -11.22 -9.75 42.76
CA TRP A 222 -11.90 -9.75 41.45
C TRP A 222 -11.59 -11.01 40.64
N PHE A 223 -10.35 -11.51 40.71
CA PHE A 223 -9.95 -12.73 40.01
C PHE A 223 -10.55 -13.97 40.69
N ALA A 224 -10.46 -14.02 42.03
CA ALA A 224 -11.10 -15.06 42.84
C ALA A 224 -12.62 -15.19 42.57
N ALA A 225 -13.31 -14.07 42.37
CA ALA A 225 -14.72 -14.05 42.01
C ALA A 225 -14.96 -14.56 40.58
N ALA A 226 -14.13 -14.13 39.62
CA ALA A 226 -14.29 -14.47 38.20
C ALA A 226 -14.05 -15.96 37.91
N THR A 227 -13.18 -16.64 38.66
CA THR A 227 -12.87 -18.07 38.46
C THR A 227 -13.71 -19.01 39.33
N ARG A 228 -14.68 -18.50 40.10
CA ARG A 228 -15.42 -19.29 41.10
C ARG A 228 -16.29 -20.39 40.50
N LEU A 229 -16.93 -20.11 39.37
CA LEU A 229 -17.98 -20.96 38.77
C LEU A 229 -17.59 -21.54 37.41
N VAL A 230 -16.37 -21.27 36.95
CA VAL A 230 -15.93 -21.62 35.60
C VAL A 230 -14.66 -22.46 35.69
N GLU A 231 -14.60 -23.51 34.88
CA GLU A 231 -13.46 -24.44 34.81
C GLU A 231 -12.25 -23.83 34.11
N SER A 232 -12.48 -23.04 33.06
CA SER A 232 -11.43 -22.34 32.34
C SER A 232 -11.96 -21.14 31.60
N GLY A 233 -11.06 -20.22 31.24
CA GLY A 233 -11.44 -19.06 30.45
C GLY A 233 -10.41 -17.97 30.45
N VAL A 234 -10.84 -16.81 29.95
CA VAL A 234 -10.02 -15.61 29.85
C VAL A 234 -10.78 -14.47 30.50
N VAL A 235 -10.13 -13.80 31.44
CA VAL A 235 -10.66 -12.64 32.16
C VAL A 235 -9.72 -11.46 31.98
N THR A 236 -10.25 -10.24 32.04
CA THR A 236 -9.44 -9.01 31.95
C THR A 236 -9.66 -8.20 33.21
N GLY A 237 -8.57 -7.73 33.82
CA GLY A 237 -8.62 -6.96 35.06
C GLY A 237 -7.27 -6.35 35.42
N GLN A 238 -7.23 -5.62 36.52
CA GLN A 238 -5.99 -5.02 37.01
C GLN A 238 -5.09 -6.10 37.63
N LEU A 239 -3.86 -6.18 37.13
CA LEU A 239 -2.80 -6.99 37.70
C LEU A 239 -2.31 -6.38 39.02
N MET A 240 -1.52 -7.15 39.76
CA MET A 240 -0.96 -6.73 41.05
C MET A 240 -0.06 -5.48 40.97
N ASP A 241 0.53 -5.24 39.80
CA ASP A 241 1.40 -4.09 39.52
C ASP A 241 0.62 -2.85 39.01
N GLY A 242 -0.72 -2.91 39.01
CA GLY A 242 -1.60 -1.84 38.56
C GLY A 242 -1.84 -1.80 37.05
N ARG A 243 -1.13 -2.60 36.24
CA ARG A 243 -1.34 -2.65 34.79
C ARG A 243 -2.61 -3.42 34.46
N LEU A 244 -3.26 -3.07 33.35
CA LEU A 244 -4.37 -3.86 32.82
C LEU A 244 -3.81 -5.13 32.15
N GLY A 245 -4.24 -6.29 32.64
CA GLY A 245 -3.81 -7.58 32.12
C GLY A 245 -4.97 -8.47 31.71
N GLN A 246 -4.70 -9.32 30.74
CA GLN A 246 -5.54 -10.44 30.38
C GLN A 246 -4.98 -11.69 31.07
N ILE A 247 -5.85 -12.44 31.74
CA ILE A 247 -5.51 -13.65 32.48
C ILE A 247 -6.27 -14.82 31.88
N ALA A 248 -5.54 -15.72 31.24
CA ALA A 248 -6.06 -17.04 30.91
C ALA A 248 -5.89 -17.95 32.14
N PHE A 249 -6.90 -18.76 32.45
CA PHE A 249 -6.86 -19.69 33.57
C PHE A 249 -7.48 -21.04 33.22
N GLU A 250 -7.01 -22.08 33.90
CA GLU A 250 -7.49 -23.45 33.78
C GLU A 250 -7.50 -24.10 35.18
N ARG A 251 -8.60 -24.77 35.54
CA ARG A 251 -8.68 -25.60 36.75
C ARG A 251 -7.99 -26.94 36.50
N LEU A 252 -7.21 -27.38 37.48
CA LEU A 252 -6.55 -28.67 37.45
C LEU A 252 -7.56 -29.81 37.62
N ARG A 253 -7.22 -30.98 37.06
CA ARG A 253 -8.06 -32.19 37.19
C ARG A 253 -7.70 -33.00 38.42
N GLU A 254 -6.41 -33.03 38.76
CA GLU A 254 -5.90 -33.85 39.85
C GLU A 254 -6.02 -33.14 41.20
N ALA A 255 -6.06 -31.81 41.24
CA ALA A 255 -6.15 -31.00 42.46
C ALA A 255 -7.20 -29.89 42.33
N PRO A 256 -7.78 -29.38 43.44
CA PRO A 256 -8.75 -28.28 43.43
C PRO A 256 -8.10 -26.91 43.17
N TRP A 257 -7.05 -26.88 42.36
CA TRP A 257 -6.21 -25.71 42.11
C TRP A 257 -6.53 -25.09 40.76
N VAL A 258 -6.19 -23.81 40.61
CA VAL A 258 -6.30 -23.09 39.34
C VAL A 258 -4.92 -22.58 38.95
N VAL A 259 -4.52 -22.88 37.72
CA VAL A 259 -3.35 -22.25 37.10
C VAL A 259 -3.81 -21.08 36.25
N ALA A 260 -3.03 -20.01 36.27
CA ALA A 260 -3.33 -18.79 35.53
C ALA A 260 -2.06 -18.19 34.95
N LEU A 261 -2.16 -17.68 33.72
CA LEU A 261 -1.11 -16.91 33.07
C LEU A 261 -1.62 -15.50 32.83
N ALA A 262 -1.05 -14.54 33.56
CA ALA A 262 -1.36 -13.12 33.44
C ALA A 262 -0.40 -12.45 32.46
N VAL A 263 -0.95 -11.76 31.46
CA VAL A 263 -0.20 -11.05 30.42
C VAL A 263 -0.73 -9.62 30.27
N PRO A 264 0.13 -8.58 30.26
CA PRO A 264 -0.32 -7.21 30.02
C PRO A 264 -0.97 -7.04 28.65
N VAL A 265 -2.11 -6.34 28.60
CA VAL A 265 -2.88 -6.14 27.36
C VAL A 265 -2.07 -5.39 26.29
N ALA A 266 -1.12 -4.55 26.70
CA ALA A 266 -0.23 -3.83 25.79
C ALA A 266 0.67 -4.76 24.97
N GLU A 267 1.04 -5.93 25.51
CA GLU A 267 1.95 -6.86 24.84
C GLU A 267 1.25 -7.82 23.89
N LEU A 268 -0.02 -8.17 24.16
CA LEU A 268 -0.84 -8.98 23.24
C LEU A 268 -1.03 -8.32 21.86
N GLN A 269 -0.75 -7.02 21.73
CA GLN A 269 -0.95 -6.24 20.50
C GLN A 269 0.29 -6.17 19.61
N SER A 270 1.44 -6.69 20.04
CA SER A 270 2.74 -6.33 19.47
C SER A 270 3.28 -7.25 18.35
N ALA A 271 2.60 -8.34 17.99
CA ALA A 271 3.11 -9.29 16.99
C ALA A 271 2.10 -9.61 15.87
N ALA A 272 1.77 -8.61 15.04
CA ALA A 272 1.26 -8.90 13.70
C ALA A 272 2.46 -9.23 12.78
N PRO A 273 2.45 -10.29 11.96
CA PRO A 273 3.49 -10.50 10.97
C PRO A 273 3.41 -9.41 9.90
N ILE A 274 4.18 -8.34 10.08
CA ILE A 274 4.27 -7.17 9.19
C ILE A 274 4.51 -7.59 7.72
N TRP A 275 5.20 -8.73 7.53
CA TRP A 275 5.56 -9.30 6.22
C TRP A 275 4.37 -9.63 5.30
N ASN A 276 3.22 -10.08 5.82
CA ASN A 276 2.04 -10.35 5.00
C ASN A 276 1.38 -9.08 4.47
N PHE A 277 1.49 -7.98 5.22
CA PHE A 277 0.99 -6.69 4.78
C PHE A 277 1.95 -6.03 3.79
N ILE A 278 3.27 -6.13 4.01
CA ILE A 278 4.28 -5.63 3.07
C ILE A 278 4.11 -6.26 1.67
N SER A 279 3.86 -7.57 1.57
CA SER A 279 3.76 -8.26 0.29
C SER A 279 2.52 -7.85 -0.52
N ILE A 280 1.35 -7.70 0.12
CA ILE A 280 0.12 -7.22 -0.54
C ILE A 280 0.28 -5.75 -0.95
N GLY A 281 0.92 -4.93 -0.10
CA GLY A 281 1.23 -3.53 -0.41
C GLY A 281 2.16 -3.38 -1.60
N ALA A 282 3.19 -4.23 -1.70
CA ALA A 282 4.11 -4.26 -2.82
C ALA A 282 3.41 -4.64 -4.14
N ILE A 283 2.51 -5.64 -4.11
CA ILE A 283 1.74 -6.05 -5.31
C ILE A 283 0.84 -4.91 -5.80
N LEU A 284 0.12 -4.23 -4.89
CA LEU A 284 -0.74 -3.11 -5.24
C LEU A 284 0.06 -1.90 -5.74
N GLY A 285 1.24 -1.64 -5.15
CA GLY A 285 2.17 -0.62 -5.64
C GLY A 285 2.64 -0.91 -7.08
N LEU A 286 2.99 -2.16 -7.39
CA LEU A 286 3.39 -2.57 -8.73
C LEU A 286 2.27 -2.40 -9.76
N VAL A 287 1.03 -2.73 -9.39
CA VAL A 287 -0.15 -2.53 -10.25
C VAL A 287 -0.39 -1.04 -10.51
N ALA A 288 -0.26 -0.18 -9.50
CA ALA A 288 -0.40 1.27 -9.66
C ALA A 288 0.68 1.86 -10.59
N ILE A 289 1.94 1.44 -10.43
CA ILE A 289 3.05 1.83 -11.31
C ILE A 289 2.78 1.36 -12.75
N GLY A 290 2.37 0.10 -12.93
CA GLY A 290 2.03 -0.45 -14.24
C GLY A 290 0.91 0.33 -14.94
N MET A 291 -0.14 0.70 -14.20
CA MET A 291 -1.25 1.50 -14.71
C MET A 291 -0.82 2.92 -15.11
N ALA A 292 0.01 3.56 -14.28
CA ALA A 292 0.54 4.90 -14.56
C ALA A 292 1.43 4.90 -15.81
N VAL A 293 2.31 3.89 -15.96
CA VAL A 293 3.15 3.74 -17.16
C VAL A 293 2.31 3.45 -18.40
N TYR A 294 1.30 2.57 -18.30
CA TYR A 294 0.39 2.27 -19.40
C TYR A 294 -0.35 3.53 -19.89
N MET A 295 -0.95 4.30 -18.97
CA MET A 295 -1.65 5.54 -19.33
C MET A 295 -0.70 6.62 -19.84
N GLY A 296 0.49 6.79 -19.24
CA GLY A 296 1.50 7.74 -19.69
C GLY A 296 1.98 7.47 -21.12
N ARG A 297 2.23 6.21 -21.47
CA ARG A 297 2.59 5.80 -22.85
C ARG A 297 1.44 6.00 -23.82
N LYS A 298 0.21 5.74 -23.39
CA LYS A 298 -0.99 5.93 -24.20
C LYS A 298 -1.24 7.41 -24.53
N MET A 299 -0.94 8.32 -23.59
CA MET A 299 -1.09 9.78 -23.78
C MET A 299 0.06 10.42 -24.59
N THR A 300 1.29 9.91 -24.50
CA THR A 300 2.45 10.50 -25.19
C THR A 300 2.51 10.21 -26.68
N GLY A 301 1.96 9.08 -27.14
CA GLY A 301 1.93 8.72 -28.56
C GLY A 301 1.24 9.78 -29.44
N PRO A 302 -0.02 10.14 -29.14
CA PRO A 302 -0.78 11.14 -29.91
C PRO A 302 -0.17 12.56 -29.90
N VAL A 303 0.40 12.98 -28.76
CA VAL A 303 1.05 14.30 -28.62
C VAL A 303 2.28 14.41 -29.53
N ARG A 304 3.10 13.36 -29.61
CA ARG A 304 4.26 13.31 -30.51
C ARG A 304 3.87 13.28 -31.99
N SER A 305 2.75 12.64 -32.33
CA SER A 305 2.27 12.66 -33.72
C SER A 305 1.75 14.03 -34.16
N LEU A 306 1.14 14.81 -33.27
CA LEU A 306 0.73 16.19 -33.62
C LEU A 306 1.88 17.17 -33.67
N ALA A 307 2.89 17.01 -32.80
CA ALA A 307 4.10 17.82 -32.87
C ALA A 307 4.79 17.66 -34.24
N ARG A 308 4.90 16.42 -34.72
CA ARG A 308 5.45 16.12 -36.06
C ARG A 308 4.59 16.67 -37.20
N ALA A 309 3.27 16.46 -37.14
CA ALA A 309 2.36 16.97 -38.18
C ALA A 309 2.37 18.51 -38.28
N SER A 310 2.57 19.22 -37.16
CA SER A 310 2.69 20.68 -37.15
C SER A 310 4.03 21.14 -37.74
N GLU A 311 5.10 20.39 -37.49
CA GLU A 311 6.44 20.69 -38.02
C GLU A 311 6.55 20.42 -39.53
N ASP A 312 5.91 19.35 -40.02
CA ASP A 312 5.81 19.05 -41.46
C ASP A 312 5.03 20.13 -42.22
N LEU A 313 3.94 20.64 -41.63
CA LEU A 313 3.17 21.76 -42.18
C LEU A 313 3.98 23.06 -42.25
N LEU A 314 4.83 23.34 -41.26
CA LEU A 314 5.72 24.52 -41.26
C LEU A 314 6.81 24.43 -42.34
N ARG A 315 7.18 23.23 -42.78
CA ARG A 315 8.16 23.01 -43.87
C ARG A 315 7.52 22.95 -45.27
N GLY A 316 6.19 23.08 -45.36
CA GLY A 316 5.47 22.99 -46.63
C GLY A 316 5.33 21.56 -47.16
N GLU A 317 5.69 20.55 -46.37
CA GLU A 317 5.52 19.14 -46.71
C GLU A 317 4.11 18.68 -46.29
N THR A 318 3.50 17.77 -47.06
CA THR A 318 2.16 17.25 -46.76
C THR A 318 2.22 16.22 -45.63
N GLY A 319 2.33 16.71 -44.39
CA GLY A 319 2.19 15.88 -43.19
C GLY A 319 0.81 15.23 -43.14
N HIS A 320 0.76 13.89 -43.09
CA HIS A 320 -0.48 13.14 -42.94
C HIS A 320 -1.07 13.45 -41.56
N VAL A 321 -2.29 14.00 -41.51
CA VAL A 321 -3.01 14.20 -40.24
C VAL A 321 -3.22 12.82 -39.61
N GLY A 322 -2.50 12.54 -38.52
CA GLY A 322 -2.40 11.20 -37.94
C GLY A 322 -3.75 10.59 -37.51
N GLN A 323 -3.72 9.28 -37.29
CA GLN A 323 -4.84 8.40 -36.91
C GLN A 323 -5.81 9.01 -35.87
N PRO A 324 -7.11 8.65 -35.88
CA PRO A 324 -8.13 9.22 -35.01
C PRO A 324 -7.79 9.08 -33.51
N THR A 325 -7.66 10.22 -32.84
CA THR A 325 -7.32 10.29 -31.41
C THR A 325 -8.57 10.12 -30.54
N TRP A 326 -8.42 9.54 -29.34
CA TRP A 326 -9.50 9.27 -28.38
C TRP A 326 -9.69 10.38 -27.33
N ILE A 327 -8.90 11.45 -27.41
CA ILE A 327 -8.95 12.63 -26.54
C ILE A 327 -9.72 13.72 -27.31
N LEU A 328 -10.78 14.27 -26.69
CA LEU A 328 -11.71 15.20 -27.34
C LEU A 328 -11.00 16.48 -27.79
N GLU A 329 -10.19 17.05 -26.90
CA GLU A 329 -9.44 18.28 -27.12
C GLU A 329 -8.40 18.13 -28.25
N MET A 330 -7.87 16.92 -28.44
CA MET A 330 -6.92 16.63 -29.51
C MET A 330 -7.61 16.48 -30.87
N GLN A 331 -8.85 15.97 -30.90
CA GLN A 331 -9.64 15.96 -32.13
C GLN A 331 -10.03 17.37 -32.56
N GLU A 332 -10.38 18.24 -31.62
CA GLU A 332 -10.65 19.65 -31.90
C GLU A 332 -9.42 20.33 -32.52
N LEU A 333 -8.22 20.05 -31.99
CA LEU A 333 -6.97 20.56 -32.55
C LEU A 333 -6.66 19.97 -33.93
N GLN A 334 -6.84 18.66 -34.14
CA GLN A 334 -6.66 18.02 -35.46
C GLN A 334 -7.64 18.56 -36.50
N GLN A 335 -8.90 18.83 -36.12
CA GLN A 335 -9.88 19.42 -37.01
C GLN A 335 -9.55 20.88 -37.35
N ALA A 336 -9.11 21.67 -36.38
CA ALA A 336 -8.67 23.04 -36.61
C ALA A 336 -7.45 23.09 -37.55
N LEU A 337 -6.46 22.22 -37.33
CA LEU A 337 -5.27 22.09 -38.18
C LEU A 337 -5.62 21.58 -39.58
N GLY A 338 -6.53 20.62 -39.70
CA GLY A 338 -7.06 20.15 -40.97
C GLY A 338 -7.71 21.27 -41.79
N LYS A 339 -8.57 22.09 -41.14
CA LYS A 339 -9.18 23.27 -41.77
C LYS A 339 -8.13 24.32 -42.19
N ALA A 340 -7.14 24.58 -41.35
CA ALA A 340 -6.04 25.50 -41.68
C ALA A 340 -5.19 25.01 -42.87
N SER A 341 -4.89 23.71 -42.93
CA SER A 341 -4.16 23.11 -44.06
C SER A 341 -4.93 23.21 -45.38
N ALA A 342 -6.26 23.04 -45.35
CA ALA A 342 -7.11 23.21 -46.53
C ALA A 342 -7.17 24.68 -46.99
N ALA A 343 -7.26 25.63 -46.06
CA ALA A 343 -7.21 27.05 -46.37
C ALA A 343 -5.85 27.49 -46.96
N ALA A 344 -4.74 26.95 -46.42
CA ALA A 344 -3.40 27.20 -46.96
C ALA A 344 -3.24 26.67 -48.39
N ARG A 345 -3.82 25.50 -48.72
CA ARG A 345 -3.84 24.97 -50.09
C ARG A 345 -4.62 25.87 -51.04
N ALA A 346 -5.82 26.31 -50.64
CA ALA A 346 -6.63 27.21 -51.46
C ALA A 346 -5.88 28.51 -51.80
N HIS A 347 -5.18 29.10 -50.83
CA HIS A 347 -4.36 30.30 -51.07
C HIS A 347 -3.11 30.05 -51.93
N ALA A 348 -2.49 28.87 -51.84
CA ALA A 348 -1.38 28.50 -52.71
C ALA A 348 -1.83 28.35 -54.17
N GLU A 349 -2.97 27.68 -54.41
CA GLU A 349 -3.58 27.55 -55.74
C GLU A 349 -4.00 28.91 -56.32
N GLU A 350 -4.58 29.80 -55.49
CA GLU A 350 -4.91 31.17 -55.90
C GLU A 350 -3.68 31.95 -56.34
N ARG A 351 -2.55 31.83 -55.60
CA ARG A 351 -1.28 32.46 -55.97
C ARG A 351 -0.72 31.92 -57.28
N GLU A 352 -0.82 30.62 -57.51
CA GLU A 352 -0.34 30.00 -58.75
C GLU A 352 -1.19 30.48 -59.94
N ARG A 353 -2.52 30.47 -59.83
CA ARG A 353 -3.42 31.01 -60.87
C ARG A 353 -3.18 32.50 -61.12
N ALA A 354 -2.97 33.29 -60.06
CA ALA A 354 -2.67 34.71 -60.18
C ALA A 354 -1.32 34.95 -60.88
N ALA A 355 -0.29 34.15 -60.57
CA ALA A 355 1.00 34.22 -61.22
C ALA A 355 0.93 33.82 -62.71
N GLU A 356 0.15 32.79 -63.05
CA GLU A 356 -0.11 32.40 -64.43
C GLU A 356 -0.86 33.48 -65.21
N ALA A 357 -1.91 34.06 -64.62
CA ALA A 357 -2.65 35.17 -65.23
C ALA A 357 -1.75 36.39 -65.46
N LEU A 358 -0.84 36.69 -64.52
CA LEU A 358 0.14 37.76 -64.66
C LEU A 358 1.12 37.48 -65.81
N ARG A 359 1.61 36.23 -65.94
CA ARG A 359 2.48 35.82 -67.06
C ARG A 359 1.77 35.97 -68.41
N GLN A 360 0.52 35.54 -68.50
CA GLN A 360 -0.28 35.69 -69.72
C GLN A 360 -0.54 37.16 -70.07
N ALA A 361 -0.85 37.99 -69.07
CA ALA A 361 -1.04 39.43 -69.25
C ALA A 361 0.25 40.10 -69.74
N ASN A 362 1.40 39.77 -69.14
CA ASN A 362 2.71 40.27 -69.59
C ASN A 362 3.02 39.85 -71.03
N ALA A 363 2.84 38.57 -71.39
CA ALA A 363 3.07 38.10 -72.75
C ALA A 363 2.16 38.83 -73.78
N THR A 364 0.91 39.10 -73.39
CA THR A 364 -0.04 39.85 -74.23
C THR A 364 0.38 41.32 -74.38
N LEU A 365 0.87 41.94 -73.30
CA LEU A 365 1.38 43.31 -73.33
C LEU A 365 2.63 43.42 -74.21
N GLU A 366 3.57 42.48 -74.09
CA GLU A 366 4.77 42.43 -74.94
C GLU A 366 4.40 42.30 -76.42
N ALA A 367 3.44 41.43 -76.76
CA ALA A 367 2.95 41.29 -78.13
C ALA A 367 2.33 42.60 -78.66
N ARG A 368 1.50 43.28 -77.85
CA ARG A 368 0.89 44.58 -78.21
C ARG A 368 1.92 45.69 -78.35
N VAL A 369 2.94 45.71 -77.49
CA VAL A 369 4.06 46.66 -77.59
C VAL A 369 4.76 46.41 -78.92
N ALA A 370 5.19 45.19 -79.21
CA ALA A 370 5.86 44.86 -80.48
C ALA A 370 5.02 45.25 -81.73
N GLU A 371 3.71 44.99 -81.71
CA GLU A 371 2.79 45.40 -82.78
C GLU A 371 2.74 46.93 -82.93
N ARG A 372 2.60 47.66 -81.83
CA ARG A 372 2.59 49.14 -81.84
C ARG A 372 3.91 49.72 -82.29
N THR A 373 5.05 49.15 -81.89
CA THR A 373 6.37 49.60 -82.33
C THR A 373 6.54 49.38 -83.83
N ALA A 374 6.07 48.25 -84.37
CA ALA A 374 6.10 47.97 -85.80
C ALA A 374 5.15 48.87 -86.61
N ALA A 375 3.98 49.23 -86.05
CA ALA A 375 3.06 50.19 -86.66
C ALA A 375 3.63 51.62 -86.67
N LEU A 376 4.28 52.04 -85.57
CA LEU A 376 4.99 53.31 -85.48
C LEU A 376 6.13 53.39 -86.49
N ALA A 377 6.94 52.34 -86.61
CA ALA A 377 8.02 52.28 -87.61
C ALA A 377 7.49 52.45 -89.04
N ARG A 378 6.41 51.75 -89.39
CA ARG A 378 5.74 51.89 -90.70
C ARG A 378 5.18 53.29 -90.95
N ALA A 379 4.57 53.90 -89.93
CA ALA A 379 4.06 55.27 -90.03
C ALA A 379 5.20 56.28 -90.24
N LEU A 380 6.34 56.06 -89.59
CA LEU A 380 7.52 56.91 -89.70
C LEU A 380 8.18 56.79 -91.09
N GLU A 381 8.26 55.58 -91.65
CA GLU A 381 8.69 55.35 -93.04
C GLU A 381 7.75 56.02 -94.05
N ALA A 382 6.43 55.90 -93.87
CA ALA A 382 5.45 56.56 -94.73
C ALA A 382 5.58 58.09 -94.68
N LEU A 383 5.80 58.65 -93.49
CA LEU A 383 5.96 60.09 -93.30
C LEU A 383 7.28 60.60 -93.90
N GLN A 384 8.36 59.81 -93.85
CA GLN A 384 9.60 60.10 -94.55
C GLN A 384 9.43 60.06 -96.07
N ALA A 385 8.69 59.09 -96.61
CA ALA A 385 8.39 59.01 -98.03
C ALA A 385 7.57 60.22 -98.52
N VAL A 386 6.53 60.63 -97.77
CA VAL A 386 5.73 61.83 -98.09
C VAL A 386 6.59 63.10 -98.02
N ASN A 387 7.47 63.24 -97.02
CA ASN A 387 8.38 64.38 -96.95
C ASN A 387 9.37 64.42 -98.13
N ALA A 388 9.87 63.27 -98.57
CA ALA A 388 10.75 63.20 -99.74
C ALA A 388 10.02 63.65 -101.02
N ASP A 389 8.77 63.23 -101.19
CA ASP A 389 7.91 63.61 -102.31
C ASP A 389 7.61 65.12 -102.31
N LEU A 390 7.29 65.67 -101.13
CA LEU A 390 7.03 67.11 -100.95
C LEU A 390 8.28 67.96 -101.26
N LEU A 391 9.47 67.51 -100.85
CA LEU A 391 10.73 68.18 -101.17
C LEU A 391 11.01 68.17 -102.67
N GLN A 392 10.65 67.09 -103.36
CA GLN A 392 10.77 66.99 -104.81
C GLN A 392 9.79 67.94 -105.53
N GLU A 393 8.56 68.07 -105.03
CA GLU A 393 7.55 68.99 -105.56
C GLU A 393 7.94 70.47 -105.35
N ILE A 394 8.49 70.82 -104.18
CA ILE A 394 9.02 72.17 -103.92
C ILE A 394 10.19 72.48 -104.87
N ALA A 395 11.09 71.53 -105.09
CA ALA A 395 12.21 71.70 -106.04
C ALA A 395 11.72 71.93 -107.48
N GLN A 396 10.61 71.30 -107.88
CA GLN A 396 9.98 71.55 -109.18
C GLN A 396 9.33 72.94 -109.27
N ARG A 397 8.64 73.39 -108.21
CA ARG A 397 8.06 74.75 -108.17
C ARG A 397 9.12 75.84 -108.27
N VAL A 398 10.24 75.68 -107.56
CA VAL A 398 11.35 76.65 -107.61
C VAL A 398 11.93 76.75 -109.02
N ARG A 399 12.11 75.62 -109.72
CA ARG A 399 12.58 75.63 -111.12
C ARG A 399 11.58 76.28 -112.09
N ALA A 400 10.27 76.03 -111.90
CA ALA A 400 9.24 76.67 -112.71
C ALA A 400 9.16 78.19 -112.47
N GLU A 401 9.39 78.66 -111.24
CA GLU A 401 9.47 80.10 -110.94
C GLU A 401 10.72 80.75 -111.54
N GLU A 402 11.87 80.06 -111.59
CA GLU A 402 13.09 80.56 -112.25
C GLU A 402 12.94 80.69 -113.78
N GLU A 403 12.25 79.76 -114.45
CA GLU A 403 11.95 79.85 -115.89
C GLU A 403 11.00 81.01 -116.23
N ILE A 404 10.01 81.30 -115.38
CA ILE A 404 9.11 82.44 -115.56
C ILE A 404 9.84 83.77 -115.34
N ARG A 405 10.80 83.82 -114.40
CA ARG A 405 11.61 85.02 -114.12
C ARG A 405 12.61 85.35 -115.23
N ALA A 406 12.98 84.37 -116.07
CA ALA A 406 13.87 84.56 -117.22
C ALA A 406 13.17 85.15 -118.46
N LEU A 407 11.86 84.93 -118.64
CA LEU A 407 11.12 85.44 -119.81
C LEU A 407 10.58 86.89 -119.69
N ALA A 408 10.60 87.49 -118.50
CA ALA A 408 10.03 88.83 -118.24
C ALA A 408 11.05 89.99 -118.23
N ARG A 409 12.28 89.81 -118.71
CA ARG A 409 13.27 90.91 -118.90
C ARG A 409 13.26 91.42 -120.34
N PHE A 410 12.30 92.27 -120.68
CA PHE A 410 12.28 93.15 -121.86
C PHE A 410 12.03 94.60 -121.39
N PRO A 411 12.22 95.63 -122.23
CA PRO A 411 13.44 96.26 -122.76
C PRO A 411 13.78 97.57 -121.99
N SER A 412 15.05 97.83 -121.66
CA SER A 412 15.46 99.05 -120.92
C SER A 412 16.73 99.75 -121.45
N GLU A 413 17.03 99.68 -122.75
CA GLU A 413 18.19 100.37 -123.34
C GLU A 413 17.90 101.10 -124.68
N ASN A 414 16.79 101.86 -124.82
CA ASN A 414 16.75 102.90 -125.87
C ASN A 414 15.79 104.07 -125.57
N PRO A 415 16.29 105.28 -125.23
CA PRO A 415 15.50 106.39 -124.69
C PRO A 415 15.00 107.41 -125.74
N ASN A 416 14.73 107.05 -127.00
CA ASN A 416 13.86 107.85 -127.90
C ASN A 416 13.53 107.16 -129.24
N PRO A 417 12.26 106.73 -129.43
CA PRO A 417 11.67 106.70 -130.77
C PRO A 417 10.44 107.62 -130.87
N VAL A 418 10.46 108.45 -131.90
CA VAL A 418 9.51 109.52 -132.20
C VAL A 418 8.19 108.94 -132.71
N LEU A 419 7.09 109.18 -132.00
CA LEU A 419 5.74 108.86 -132.48
C LEU A 419 5.29 109.91 -133.51
N ARG A 420 5.10 109.48 -134.76
CA ARG A 420 4.46 110.28 -135.80
C ARG A 420 2.97 109.90 -135.89
N LEU A 421 2.12 110.87 -135.59
CA LEU A 421 0.66 110.78 -135.78
C LEU A 421 0.30 111.51 -137.07
N ASP A 422 -0.54 110.92 -137.92
CA ASP A 422 -1.16 111.65 -139.02
C ASP A 422 -2.40 112.44 -138.53
N SER A 423 -2.93 113.30 -139.40
CA SER A 423 -4.09 114.16 -139.09
C SER A 423 -5.43 113.41 -138.93
N GLN A 424 -5.42 112.07 -138.88
CA GLN A 424 -6.58 111.22 -138.62
C GLN A 424 -6.41 110.30 -137.39
N GLY A 425 -5.39 110.54 -136.55
CA GLY A 425 -5.28 109.91 -135.23
C GLY A 425 -4.86 108.44 -135.25
N ARG A 426 -4.22 107.96 -136.32
CA ARG A 426 -3.68 106.60 -136.38
C ARG A 426 -2.19 106.59 -136.04
N ILE A 427 -1.81 105.69 -135.12
CA ILE A 427 -0.43 105.39 -134.76
C ILE A 427 0.11 104.33 -135.71
N LEU A 428 1.16 104.65 -136.47
CA LEU A 428 1.96 103.69 -137.22
C LEU A 428 3.25 103.45 -136.42
N TYR A 429 3.46 102.23 -135.92
CA TYR A 429 4.66 101.85 -135.18
C TYR A 429 5.42 100.76 -135.94
N ALA A 430 6.76 100.90 -135.97
CA ALA A 430 7.74 99.93 -136.44
C ALA A 430 8.53 99.40 -135.23
#